data_AF-A0A9X1P9Q6-F1
#
_entry.id   AF-A0A9X1P9Q6-F1
#
_cell.length_a   1.000
_cell.length_b   1.000
_cell.length_c   1.000
_cell.angle_alpha   90.00
_cell.angle_beta   90.00
_cell.angle_gamma   90.00
#
_symmetry.space_group_name_H-M   'P 1'
#
loop_
_entity.id
_entity.type
_entity.pdbx_description
1 polymer ?
#
loop_
_entity_poly.entity_id
_entity_poly.type
_entity_poly.pdbx_seq_one_letter_code
_entity_poly.pdbx_strand_id
1 'polypeptide(L)'
;MKKVVLLIISLCWHHIIWGQTFGNVGINTFHPDPSAALEVRATNKGVLFPKVYLQSATDNATIPLPAKGLILFNTNSALGKAGFYYNNGTPVLPYWTNVEAKLKLPYMDKAANASTLFAVNNLATTASVRAVQGSSDLGIGIMGRTITGTGIAGHSSGTGTGVLAVNNSGQGLAMEVNGKIHLSINTKAPAAGDVLTSDALGYATWQPPIEKSSGVAFSAVGILGNGNENMSQNSYVKLAFANEVYDVGSNYNNAAQSPHSSFIAPKNGIYHFKVAVQWKDQTQDANLYGPTIRLQQTRGNTTTILAENRAWVFKWGGGYRSCIEMDCQLEQGDIINTVARAYGSQIVLLRKQAFFPDNIQSSFSGNLVLE
;
A
#
# COMPACT_ATOMS: atom_id res chain seq x y z
N MET A 1 4.52 110.57 -1.32
CA MET A 1 5.46 109.43 -1.48
C MET A 1 5.83 108.74 -0.16
N LYS A 2 6.30 109.46 0.89
CA LYS A 2 6.66 108.85 2.18
C LYS A 2 5.54 108.06 2.89
N LYS A 3 4.28 108.50 2.80
CA LYS A 3 3.11 107.80 3.39
C LYS A 3 2.70 106.52 2.63
N VAL A 4 2.99 106.44 1.33
CA VAL A 4 2.69 105.27 0.49
C VAL A 4 3.74 104.16 0.69
N VAL A 5 5.00 104.55 0.87
CA VAL A 5 6.09 103.62 1.20
C VAL A 5 5.88 102.97 2.59
N LEU A 6 5.39 103.74 3.58
CA LEU A 6 5.07 103.19 4.91
C LEU A 6 3.89 102.19 4.89
N LEU A 7 2.89 102.43 4.03
CA LEU A 7 1.72 101.54 3.88
C LEU A 7 2.10 100.22 3.20
N ILE A 8 2.99 100.27 2.20
CA ILE A 8 3.49 99.08 1.49
C ILE A 8 4.38 98.23 2.41
N ILE A 9 5.25 98.85 3.22
CA ILE A 9 6.08 98.13 4.21
C ILE A 9 5.20 97.49 5.31
N SER A 10 4.12 98.16 5.73
CA SER A 10 3.16 97.63 6.71
C SER A 10 2.30 96.48 6.16
N LEU A 11 1.98 96.48 4.86
CA LEU A 11 1.26 95.40 4.17
C LEU A 11 2.18 94.18 3.90
N CYS A 12 3.47 94.41 3.66
CA CYS A 12 4.47 93.33 3.55
C CYS A 12 4.80 92.67 4.90
N TRP A 13 4.56 93.32 6.03
CA TRP A 13 4.72 92.73 7.38
C TRP A 13 3.52 91.90 7.86
N HIS A 14 2.36 91.97 7.21
CA HIS A 14 1.19 91.14 7.56
C HIS A 14 1.14 89.78 6.84
N HIS A 15 2.12 89.46 5.98
CA HIS A 15 2.22 88.17 5.30
C HIS A 15 3.20 87.18 5.94
N ILE A 16 3.72 87.47 7.13
CA ILE A 16 4.52 86.52 7.92
C ILE A 16 3.81 86.26 9.24
N ILE A 17 2.66 85.59 9.16
CA ILE A 17 2.05 84.68 10.14
C ILE A 17 0.91 84.04 9.33
N TRP A 18 0.58 82.77 9.59
CA TRP A 18 -0.38 81.94 8.84
C TRP A 18 0.18 81.18 7.64
N GLY A 19 1.16 80.34 7.93
CA GLY A 19 1.62 79.26 7.05
C GLY A 19 1.94 77.97 7.79
N GLN A 20 1.27 77.68 8.92
CA GLN A 20 1.08 76.30 9.37
C GLN A 20 -0.36 75.91 9.02
N THR A 21 -0.65 75.86 7.73
CA THR A 21 -1.76 75.04 7.24
C THR A 21 -1.54 73.64 7.78
N PHE A 22 -2.57 73.02 8.35
CA PHE A 22 -2.64 71.61 8.71
C PHE A 22 -2.21 70.74 7.52
N GLY A 23 -0.92 70.50 7.40
CA GLY A 23 -0.28 69.98 6.21
C GLY A 23 0.93 69.18 6.64
N ASN A 24 1.07 68.03 6.00
CA ASN A 24 2.16 67.07 6.04
C ASN A 24 3.46 67.63 6.65
N VAL A 25 3.92 67.01 7.74
CA VAL A 25 5.17 67.39 8.39
C VAL A 25 6.33 66.80 7.60
N GLY A 26 7.10 67.65 6.93
CA GLY A 26 8.36 67.25 6.31
C GLY A 26 9.54 67.49 7.25
N ILE A 27 10.28 66.44 7.63
CA ILE A 27 11.58 66.57 8.28
C ILE A 27 12.64 66.33 7.22
N ASN A 28 13.43 67.39 6.92
CA ASN A 28 14.48 67.38 5.91
C ASN A 28 13.96 67.12 4.46
N THR A 29 12.70 67.46 4.21
CA THR A 29 12.08 67.63 2.88
C THR A 29 11.13 68.83 2.93
N PHE A 30 11.14 69.67 1.89
CA PHE A 30 10.24 70.81 1.76
C PHE A 30 8.95 70.47 1.02
N HIS A 31 8.92 69.31 0.38
CA HIS A 31 7.77 68.78 -0.35
C HIS A 31 7.52 67.37 0.16
N PRO A 32 6.98 67.22 1.39
CA PRO A 32 6.53 65.91 1.83
C PRO A 32 5.46 65.40 0.87
N ASP A 33 5.45 64.09 0.63
CA ASP A 33 4.45 63.45 -0.23
C ASP A 33 3.04 63.90 0.19
N PRO A 34 2.14 64.28 -0.75
CA PRO A 34 0.79 64.73 -0.40
C PRO A 34 -0.02 63.73 0.45
N SER A 35 0.32 62.43 0.40
CA SER A 35 -0.31 61.39 1.21
C SER A 35 0.27 61.22 2.62
N ALA A 36 1.41 61.85 2.93
CA ALA A 36 2.15 61.61 4.17
C ALA A 36 1.89 62.68 5.24
N ALA A 37 1.19 62.34 6.33
CA ALA A 37 1.06 63.26 7.47
C ALA A 37 2.42 63.61 8.12
N LEU A 38 3.42 62.72 8.00
CA LEU A 38 4.82 62.93 8.40
C LEU A 38 5.75 62.20 7.41
N GLU A 39 6.65 62.92 6.75
CA GLU A 39 7.74 62.36 5.96
C GLU A 39 9.09 62.77 6.58
N VAL A 40 9.94 61.79 6.88
CA VAL A 40 11.30 62.04 7.34
C VAL A 40 12.27 61.55 6.26
N ARG A 41 12.96 62.50 5.62
CA ARG A 41 13.89 62.18 4.52
C ARG A 41 15.34 62.33 4.98
N ALA A 42 16.08 61.24 5.10
CA ALA A 42 17.52 61.28 5.34
C ALA A 42 18.19 60.07 4.69
N THR A 43 19.44 60.23 4.25
CA THR A 43 20.22 59.13 3.67
C THR A 43 21.04 58.37 4.72
N ASN A 44 21.26 58.98 5.90
CA ASN A 44 22.14 58.46 6.95
C ASN A 44 21.61 58.68 8.37
N LYS A 45 20.29 58.91 8.55
CA LYS A 45 19.66 59.11 9.86
C LYS A 45 18.36 58.31 9.95
N GLY A 46 18.03 57.84 11.16
CA GLY A 46 16.76 57.18 11.47
C GLY A 46 15.87 58.05 12.37
N VAL A 47 14.70 57.51 12.74
CA VAL A 47 13.77 58.15 13.68
C VAL A 47 13.88 57.47 15.05
N LEU A 48 14.15 58.26 16.09
CA LEU A 48 14.09 57.78 17.47
C LEU A 48 12.69 58.02 18.04
N PHE A 49 11.94 56.94 18.21
CA PHE A 49 10.63 56.99 18.89
C PHE A 49 10.79 57.18 20.40
N PRO A 50 9.75 57.67 21.11
CA PRO A 50 9.77 57.82 22.56
C PRO A 50 10.18 56.51 23.25
N LYS A 51 11.18 56.60 24.14
CA LYS A 51 11.64 55.49 24.98
C LYS A 51 10.85 55.52 26.29
N VAL A 52 10.09 54.47 26.56
CA VAL A 52 9.11 54.44 27.66
C VAL A 52 9.30 53.17 28.47
N TYR A 53 9.33 53.28 29.79
CA TYR A 53 9.38 52.12 30.69
C TYR A 53 7.95 51.65 30.99
N LEU A 54 7.43 50.68 30.23
CA LEU A 54 6.09 50.15 30.47
C LEU A 54 6.09 49.17 31.64
N GLN A 55 5.20 49.36 32.61
CA GLN A 55 5.14 48.53 33.83
C GLN A 55 4.57 47.13 33.59
N SER A 56 3.61 47.00 32.67
CA SER A 56 2.92 45.75 32.32
C SER A 56 2.33 45.82 30.91
N ALA A 57 1.79 44.70 30.42
CA ALA A 57 1.16 44.66 29.09
C ALA A 57 -0.09 45.55 29.03
N THR A 58 -0.69 45.85 30.17
CA THR A 58 -1.90 46.67 30.31
C THR A 58 -1.60 48.03 30.96
N ASP A 59 -0.33 48.48 30.94
CA ASP A 59 0.07 49.73 31.55
C ASP A 59 -0.65 50.93 30.91
N ASN A 60 -1.46 51.61 31.73
CA ASN A 60 -2.18 52.84 31.40
C ASN A 60 -1.75 54.01 32.33
N ALA A 61 -0.77 53.79 33.20
CA ALA A 61 -0.31 54.80 34.15
C ALA A 61 0.87 55.59 33.56
N THR A 62 1.81 54.90 32.90
CA THR A 62 3.01 55.53 32.33
C THR A 62 2.67 56.43 31.14
N ILE A 63 1.68 56.02 30.33
CA ILE A 63 1.08 56.84 29.29
C ILE A 63 -0.42 56.79 29.54
N PRO A 64 -1.02 57.83 30.14
CA PRO A 64 -2.46 57.91 30.33
C PRO A 64 -3.19 58.00 28.99
N LEU A 65 -4.22 57.19 28.81
CA LEU A 65 -5.07 57.18 27.60
C LEU A 65 -4.27 57.02 26.29
N PRO A 66 -3.38 56.01 26.16
CA PRO A 66 -2.54 55.88 24.99
C PRO A 66 -3.40 55.57 23.76
N ALA A 67 -3.25 56.35 22.70
CA ALA A 67 -4.00 56.12 21.47
C ALA A 67 -3.80 54.69 20.94
N LYS A 68 -4.84 54.09 20.35
CA LYS A 68 -4.69 52.80 19.65
C LYS A 68 -3.70 52.97 18.50
N GLY A 69 -2.78 52.02 18.34
CA GLY A 69 -1.72 52.09 17.34
C GLY A 69 -0.58 53.05 17.72
N LEU A 70 -0.59 53.65 18.91
CA LEU A 70 0.54 54.42 19.41
C LEU A 70 1.77 53.51 19.48
N ILE A 71 2.83 53.88 18.77
CA ILE A 71 4.10 53.14 18.71
C ILE A 71 5.13 53.82 19.61
N LEU A 72 5.82 53.03 20.42
CA LEU A 72 6.92 53.48 21.26
C LEU A 72 8.02 52.43 21.33
N PHE A 73 9.16 52.82 21.89
CA PHE A 73 10.22 51.90 22.25
C PHE A 73 10.12 51.57 23.75
N ASN A 74 9.69 50.36 24.10
CA ASN A 74 9.62 49.92 25.49
C ASN A 74 11.02 49.61 26.04
N THR A 75 11.39 50.22 27.16
CA THR A 75 12.66 49.98 27.85
C THR A 75 12.56 48.98 29.00
N ASN A 76 11.34 48.57 29.42
CA ASN A 76 11.19 47.56 30.47
C ASN A 76 11.39 46.15 29.91
N SER A 77 12.55 45.56 30.21
CA SER A 77 12.90 44.18 29.82
C SER A 77 12.16 43.09 30.60
N ALA A 78 11.47 43.42 31.69
CA ALA A 78 10.69 42.46 32.48
C ALA A 78 9.29 42.17 31.87
N LEU A 79 8.77 43.08 31.05
CA LEU A 79 7.51 42.91 30.30
C LEU A 79 7.68 42.04 29.03
N GLY A 80 8.92 41.72 28.67
CA GLY A 80 9.31 41.08 27.42
C GLY A 80 10.59 41.72 26.87
N LYS A 81 10.98 41.38 25.65
CA LYS A 81 12.17 42.00 25.02
C LYS A 81 11.93 43.51 24.83
N ALA A 82 12.83 44.35 25.35
CA ALA A 82 12.84 45.78 25.04
C ALA A 82 12.84 45.97 23.51
N GLY A 83 12.02 46.87 23.00
CA GLY A 83 11.81 46.99 21.56
C GLY A 83 10.61 47.82 21.21
N PHE A 84 10.19 47.75 19.94
CA PHE A 84 9.01 48.45 19.49
C PHE A 84 7.74 47.76 20.00
N TYR A 85 6.94 48.52 20.73
CA TYR A 85 5.62 48.13 21.16
C TYR A 85 4.61 49.08 20.56
N TYR A 86 3.42 48.56 20.28
CA TYR A 86 2.28 49.38 19.94
C TYR A 86 1.12 49.07 20.87
N ASN A 87 0.31 50.08 21.17
CA ASN A 87 -0.94 49.84 21.87
C ASN A 87 -1.93 49.16 20.91
N ASN A 88 -2.15 47.86 21.11
CA ASN A 88 -3.14 47.08 20.38
C ASN A 88 -4.56 47.20 20.98
N GLY A 89 -4.68 47.76 22.19
CA GLY A 89 -5.93 47.98 22.92
C GLY A 89 -6.60 49.33 22.61
N THR A 90 -7.37 49.84 23.57
CA THR A 90 -8.00 51.16 23.50
C THR A 90 -7.26 52.15 24.42
N PRO A 91 -7.56 53.46 24.35
CA PRO A 91 -7.04 54.40 25.34
C PRO A 91 -7.44 54.06 26.78
N VAL A 92 -8.65 53.56 27.01
CA VAL A 92 -9.12 53.23 28.37
C VAL A 92 -8.53 51.90 28.86
N LEU A 93 -8.33 50.93 27.96
CA LEU A 93 -7.80 49.59 28.23
C LEU A 93 -6.66 49.26 27.24
N PRO A 94 -5.43 49.74 27.48
CA PRO A 94 -4.32 49.48 26.58
C PRO A 94 -3.84 48.03 26.64
N TYR A 95 -3.25 47.57 25.54
CA TYR A 95 -2.55 46.30 25.47
C TYR A 95 -1.29 46.41 24.61
N TRP A 96 -0.15 46.55 25.26
CA TRP A 96 1.15 46.74 24.64
C TRP A 96 1.67 45.44 24.05
N THR A 97 1.73 45.39 22.73
CA THR A 97 2.20 44.23 21.96
C THR A 97 3.53 44.55 21.29
N ASN A 98 4.52 43.67 21.44
CA ASN A 98 5.80 43.79 20.79
C ASN A 98 5.68 43.49 19.28
N VAL A 99 6.22 44.38 18.44
CA VAL A 99 6.16 44.27 16.96
C VAL A 99 6.98 43.09 16.43
N GLU A 100 7.97 42.63 17.19
CA GLU A 100 8.83 41.48 16.87
C GLU A 100 8.27 40.14 17.35
N ALA A 101 7.01 40.06 17.79
CA ALA A 101 6.31 38.79 18.08
C ALA A 101 5.96 37.98 16.80
N LYS A 102 6.83 38.03 15.78
CA LYS A 102 6.87 37.13 14.62
C LYS A 102 7.48 35.78 15.04
N LEU A 103 7.29 34.75 14.21
CA LEU A 103 7.83 33.38 14.37
C LEU A 103 9.24 33.39 14.99
N LYS A 104 9.34 32.92 16.23
CA LYS A 104 10.63 32.68 16.89
C LYS A 104 10.96 31.21 16.72
N LEU A 105 12.13 30.90 16.18
CA LEU A 105 12.67 29.55 16.14
C LEU A 105 13.70 29.41 17.28
N PRO A 106 13.61 28.37 18.13
CA PRO A 106 12.64 27.27 18.09
C PRO A 106 11.20 27.73 18.44
N TYR A 107 10.22 27.21 17.70
CA TYR A 107 8.79 27.47 17.92
C TYR A 107 8.20 26.33 18.75
N MET A 108 7.49 26.68 19.82
CA MET A 108 6.83 25.75 20.74
C MET A 108 5.47 26.35 21.13
N ASP A 109 4.40 25.60 20.93
CA ASP A 109 3.03 26.04 21.24
C ASP A 109 2.12 24.84 21.55
N LYS A 110 0.95 25.10 22.15
CA LYS A 110 -0.05 24.09 22.50
C LYS A 110 -1.44 24.51 22.02
N ALA A 111 -2.01 23.76 21.08
CA ALA A 111 -3.41 23.92 20.67
C ALA A 111 -4.36 23.15 21.60
N ALA A 112 -5.53 23.72 21.88
CA ALA A 112 -6.61 23.06 22.62
C ALA A 112 -7.57 22.27 21.69
N ASN A 113 -7.57 22.58 20.40
CA ASN A 113 -8.43 21.97 19.37
C ASN A 113 -7.59 21.59 18.14
N ALA A 114 -8.09 20.65 17.34
CA ALA A 114 -7.46 20.25 16.08
C ALA A 114 -7.33 21.45 15.14
N SER A 115 -6.10 21.88 14.89
CA SER A 115 -5.76 23.05 14.07
C SER A 115 -4.31 22.98 13.59
N THR A 116 -3.93 23.87 12.67
CA THR A 116 -2.54 24.01 12.23
C THR A 116 -1.86 25.12 13.04
N LEU A 117 -0.85 24.77 13.85
CA LEU A 117 -0.07 25.72 14.65
C LEU A 117 0.94 26.51 13.80
N PHE A 118 1.50 25.88 12.77
CA PHE A 118 2.47 26.47 11.86
C PHE A 118 2.27 25.92 10.45
N ALA A 119 2.24 26.81 9.46
CA ALA A 119 2.12 26.45 8.04
C ALA A 119 3.13 27.24 7.21
N VAL A 120 3.72 26.57 6.22
CA VAL A 120 4.50 27.19 5.15
C VAL A 120 3.77 26.94 3.85
N ASN A 121 3.29 28.00 3.20
CA ASN A 121 2.56 27.90 1.95
C ASN A 121 3.43 28.40 0.79
N ASN A 122 3.72 27.52 -0.17
CA ASN A 122 4.36 27.89 -1.42
C ASN A 122 3.31 27.85 -2.55
N LEU A 123 3.03 29.01 -3.15
CA LEU A 123 1.94 29.19 -4.13
C LEU A 123 2.46 29.29 -5.57
N ALA A 124 3.68 28.83 -5.85
CA ALA A 124 4.23 28.87 -7.20
C ALA A 124 3.45 27.95 -8.16
N THR A 125 3.07 28.46 -9.33
CA THR A 125 2.29 27.74 -10.35
C THR A 125 3.09 27.43 -11.63
N THR A 126 4.28 28.00 -11.78
CA THR A 126 5.06 27.95 -13.03
C THR A 126 6.45 27.33 -12.87
N ALA A 127 6.85 26.93 -11.66
CA ALA A 127 8.16 26.35 -11.39
C ALA A 127 8.11 25.29 -10.29
N SER A 128 8.97 24.28 -10.40
CA SER A 128 9.18 23.28 -9.34
C SER A 128 10.06 23.87 -8.24
N VAL A 129 9.43 24.36 -7.17
CA VAL A 129 10.10 25.01 -6.03
C VAL A 129 9.86 24.22 -4.74
N ARG A 130 10.85 24.27 -3.83
CA ARG A 130 10.76 23.61 -2.52
C ARG A 130 10.29 24.62 -1.48
N ALA A 131 9.20 24.31 -0.77
CA ALA A 131 8.73 25.12 0.35
C ALA A 131 9.64 24.98 1.58
N VAL A 132 10.13 23.77 1.83
CA VAL A 132 11.05 23.44 2.93
C VAL A 132 12.12 22.48 2.40
N GLN A 133 13.38 22.70 2.78
CA GLN A 133 14.50 21.80 2.53
C GLN A 133 15.31 21.64 3.82
N GLY A 134 15.41 20.40 4.33
CA GLY A 134 16.37 20.05 5.38
C GLY A 134 17.56 19.32 4.76
N SER A 135 18.76 19.63 5.22
CA SER A 135 20.02 19.06 4.73
C SER A 135 20.92 18.72 5.92
N SER A 136 21.61 17.59 5.87
CA SER A 136 22.59 17.18 6.88
C SER A 136 23.56 16.17 6.24
N ASP A 137 24.86 16.30 6.52
CA ASP A 137 25.88 15.43 5.93
C ASP A 137 26.03 14.10 6.70
N LEU A 138 25.79 14.13 8.01
CA LEU A 138 25.99 12.98 8.91
C LEU A 138 24.75 12.63 9.75
N GLY A 139 23.68 13.41 9.64
CA GLY A 139 22.53 13.32 10.53
C GLY A 139 21.19 13.42 9.82
N ILE A 140 20.18 13.87 10.54
CA ILE A 140 18.80 13.94 10.06
C ILE A 140 18.50 15.37 9.59
N GLY A 141 18.16 15.55 8.32
CA GLY A 141 17.76 16.85 7.78
C GLY A 141 16.40 17.35 8.31
N ILE A 142 15.39 16.47 8.34
CA ILE A 142 14.05 16.74 8.90
C ILE A 142 13.58 15.53 9.69
N MET A 143 13.10 15.73 10.91
CA MET A 143 12.53 14.68 11.75
C MET A 143 11.11 15.04 12.17
N GLY A 144 10.13 14.21 11.81
CA GLY A 144 8.78 14.26 12.39
C GLY A 144 8.69 13.32 13.59
N ARG A 145 8.32 13.84 14.77
CA ARG A 145 8.17 13.06 16.00
C ARG A 145 6.78 13.25 16.59
N THR A 146 6.17 12.15 17.01
CA THR A 146 4.85 12.10 17.64
C THR A 146 4.81 10.93 18.63
N ILE A 147 3.85 10.93 19.56
CA ILE A 147 3.65 9.84 20.53
C ILE A 147 2.59 8.85 20.03
N THR A 148 1.46 9.36 19.56
CA THR A 148 0.31 8.54 19.12
C THR A 148 -0.16 8.83 17.70
N GLY A 149 0.28 9.95 17.11
CA GLY A 149 -0.21 10.42 15.82
C GLY A 149 0.68 10.03 14.65
N THR A 150 0.63 10.83 13.58
CA THR A 150 1.51 10.72 12.41
C THR A 150 2.64 11.74 12.49
N GLY A 151 3.88 11.31 12.33
CA GLY A 151 5.04 12.22 12.37
C GLY A 151 5.19 13.03 11.08
N ILE A 152 5.05 12.38 9.93
CA ILE A 152 5.14 12.98 8.59
C ILE A 152 4.03 12.38 7.73
N ALA A 153 3.24 13.24 7.08
CA ALA A 153 2.23 12.85 6.10
C ALA A 153 2.48 13.58 4.79
N GLY A 154 2.56 12.84 3.68
CA GLY A 154 2.59 13.41 2.33
C GLY A 154 1.25 13.20 1.64
N HIS A 155 0.73 14.24 1.00
CA HIS A 155 -0.54 14.20 0.28
C HIS A 155 -0.39 14.90 -1.06
N SER A 156 -0.86 14.25 -2.13
CA SER A 156 -1.03 14.84 -3.46
C SER A 156 -2.46 14.60 -3.91
N SER A 157 -3.16 15.66 -4.31
CA SER A 157 -4.57 15.60 -4.73
C SER A 157 -4.75 15.38 -6.25
N GLY A 158 -3.65 15.33 -7.00
CA GLY A 158 -3.65 15.10 -8.45
C GLY A 158 -2.89 13.82 -8.82
N THR A 159 -2.16 13.87 -9.93
CA THR A 159 -1.34 12.75 -10.44
C THR A 159 0.08 12.73 -9.88
N GLY A 160 0.38 13.55 -8.87
CA GLY A 160 1.71 13.69 -8.29
C GLY A 160 2.05 12.63 -7.25
N THR A 161 3.26 12.73 -6.69
CA THR A 161 3.75 11.85 -5.63
C THR A 161 3.55 12.49 -4.27
N GLY A 162 2.88 11.79 -3.34
CA GLY A 162 2.72 12.28 -1.96
C GLY A 162 4.02 12.21 -1.15
N VAL A 163 4.71 11.07 -1.20
CA VAL A 163 6.02 10.85 -0.54
C VAL A 163 6.96 10.17 -1.53
N LEU A 164 8.13 10.76 -1.74
CA LEU A 164 9.19 10.22 -2.59
C LEU A 164 10.43 9.94 -1.74
N ALA A 165 10.90 8.69 -1.77
CA ALA A 165 12.13 8.25 -1.12
C ALA A 165 13.18 7.92 -2.19
N VAL A 166 14.36 8.52 -2.13
CA VAL A 166 15.41 8.37 -3.15
C VAL A 166 16.77 8.13 -2.50
N ASN A 167 17.51 7.15 -3.02
CA ASN A 167 18.92 6.97 -2.76
C ASN A 167 19.68 6.86 -4.09
N ASN A 168 20.58 7.80 -4.39
CA ASN A 168 21.29 7.87 -5.68
C ASN A 168 22.59 7.06 -5.73
N SER A 169 23.00 6.41 -4.64
CA SER A 169 24.27 5.67 -4.58
C SER A 169 24.18 4.25 -5.15
N GLY A 170 22.97 3.72 -5.31
CA GLY A 170 22.72 2.31 -5.68
C GLY A 170 23.11 1.29 -4.60
N GLN A 171 23.72 1.70 -3.50
CA GLN A 171 24.18 0.84 -2.40
C GLN A 171 23.44 1.11 -1.08
N GLY A 172 22.84 2.30 -0.92
CA GLY A 172 22.11 2.68 0.28
C GLY A 172 20.61 2.42 0.21
N LEU A 173 19.95 2.53 1.36
CA LEU A 173 18.50 2.39 1.48
C LEU A 173 17.81 3.71 1.11
N ALA A 174 16.71 3.63 0.36
CA ALA A 174 15.78 4.76 0.19
C ALA A 174 14.81 4.87 1.37
N MET A 175 14.45 3.74 1.99
CA MET A 175 13.58 3.67 3.16
C MET A 175 14.07 2.59 4.11
N GLU A 176 14.18 2.91 5.40
CA GLU A 176 14.44 1.98 6.48
C GLU A 176 13.27 2.03 7.46
N VAL A 177 12.77 0.86 7.90
CA VAL A 177 11.64 0.77 8.83
C VAL A 177 11.98 -0.17 9.97
N ASN A 178 11.85 0.34 11.21
CA ASN A 178 11.90 -0.46 12.42
C ASN A 178 10.48 -0.56 13.01
N GLY A 179 9.80 -1.68 12.74
CA GLY A 179 8.41 -1.91 13.15
C GLY A 179 7.58 -2.55 12.04
N LYS A 180 6.25 -2.44 12.15
CA LYS A 180 5.32 -2.95 11.12
C LYS A 180 5.10 -1.91 10.03
N ILE A 181 5.03 -2.36 8.77
CA ILE A 181 4.56 -1.54 7.64
C ILE A 181 3.09 -1.87 7.41
N HIS A 182 2.24 -0.85 7.35
CA HIS A 182 0.86 -0.97 6.93
C HIS A 182 0.71 -0.36 5.53
N LEU A 183 0.25 -1.16 4.56
CA LEU A 183 0.06 -0.75 3.18
C LEU A 183 -1.43 -0.88 2.83
N SER A 184 -2.05 0.23 2.45
CA SER A 184 -3.40 0.27 1.91
C SER A 184 -3.34 0.87 0.51
N ILE A 185 -4.04 0.26 -0.43
CA ILE A 185 -4.03 0.68 -1.83
C ILE A 185 -5.48 1.03 -2.19
N ASN A 186 -5.71 2.25 -2.66
CA ASN A 186 -7.04 2.77 -2.99
C ASN A 186 -8.06 2.59 -1.85
N THR A 187 -7.65 2.85 -0.60
CA THR A 187 -8.45 2.67 0.63
C THR A 187 -8.89 1.22 0.92
N LYS A 188 -8.45 0.25 0.12
CA LYS A 188 -8.70 -1.17 0.35
C LYS A 188 -7.58 -1.74 1.23
N ALA A 189 -7.97 -2.32 2.36
CA ALA A 189 -7.07 -3.14 3.17
C ALA A 189 -6.93 -4.54 2.55
N PRO A 190 -5.76 -5.18 2.65
CA PRO A 190 -5.61 -6.59 2.27
C PRO A 190 -6.50 -7.48 3.14
N ALA A 191 -7.06 -8.54 2.54
CA ALA A 191 -7.63 -9.64 3.29
C ALA A 191 -6.52 -10.52 3.88
N ALA A 192 -6.89 -11.39 4.83
CA ALA A 192 -5.94 -12.31 5.45
C ALA A 192 -5.35 -13.26 4.39
N GLY A 193 -4.02 -13.23 4.23
CA GLY A 193 -3.29 -14.05 3.27
C GLY A 193 -3.07 -13.39 1.91
N ASP A 194 -3.59 -12.19 1.67
CA ASP A 194 -3.34 -11.48 0.42
C ASP A 194 -1.84 -11.23 0.21
N VAL A 195 -1.40 -11.39 -1.03
CA VAL A 195 -0.03 -11.13 -1.46
C VAL A 195 0.02 -9.83 -2.24
N LEU A 196 1.02 -9.01 -1.97
CA LEU A 196 1.28 -7.81 -2.74
C LEU A 196 2.03 -8.18 -4.03
N THR A 197 1.45 -7.84 -5.18
CA THR A 197 2.08 -8.01 -6.49
C THR A 197 2.18 -6.67 -7.22
N SER A 198 2.84 -6.62 -8.38
CA SER A 198 2.88 -5.46 -9.26
C SER A 198 2.53 -5.81 -10.70
N ASP A 199 2.00 -4.84 -11.44
CA ASP A 199 1.90 -4.94 -12.90
C ASP A 199 3.26 -4.64 -13.58
N ALA A 200 3.28 -4.69 -14.93
CA ALA A 200 4.47 -4.43 -15.73
C ALA A 200 4.99 -2.98 -15.65
N LEU A 201 4.16 -2.05 -15.15
CA LEU A 201 4.52 -0.65 -14.92
C LEU A 201 4.97 -0.40 -13.47
N GLY A 202 4.95 -1.43 -12.62
CA GLY A 202 5.34 -1.37 -11.22
C GLY A 202 4.24 -0.91 -10.26
N TYR A 203 2.98 -0.79 -10.72
CA TYR A 203 1.86 -0.46 -9.84
C TYR A 203 1.47 -1.66 -8.99
N ALA A 204 1.56 -1.49 -7.67
CA ALA A 204 1.26 -2.56 -6.73
C ALA A 204 -0.25 -2.79 -6.57
N THR A 205 -0.67 -4.05 -6.45
CA THR A 205 -2.04 -4.45 -6.12
C THR A 205 -2.04 -5.63 -5.15
N TRP A 206 -3.07 -5.71 -4.31
CA TRP A 206 -3.31 -6.88 -3.47
C TRP A 206 -4.01 -7.96 -4.27
N GLN A 207 -3.47 -9.18 -4.24
CA GLN A 207 -4.08 -10.36 -4.84
C GLN A 207 -4.46 -11.35 -3.73
N PRO A 208 -5.61 -12.02 -3.85
CA PRO A 208 -6.00 -13.06 -2.90
C PRO A 208 -4.97 -14.20 -2.88
N PRO A 209 -4.80 -14.90 -1.74
CA PRO A 209 -4.01 -16.11 -1.69
C PRO A 209 -4.59 -17.15 -2.67
N ILE A 210 -3.74 -18.04 -3.19
CA ILE A 210 -4.04 -19.01 -4.26
C ILE A 210 -5.16 -20.03 -3.89
N GLU A 211 -5.79 -19.97 -2.72
CA GLU A 211 -6.78 -20.97 -2.31
C GLU A 211 -8.22 -20.44 -2.21
N LYS A 212 -9.03 -20.84 -3.21
CA LYS A 212 -10.28 -21.65 -3.08
C LYS A 212 -11.01 -21.84 -4.42
N SER A 213 -10.65 -21.09 -5.47
CA SER A 213 -11.36 -21.14 -6.78
C SER A 213 -10.53 -21.66 -7.96
N SER A 214 -9.26 -22.01 -7.77
CA SER A 214 -8.38 -22.47 -8.87
C SER A 214 -7.55 -23.73 -8.59
N GLY A 215 -7.56 -24.26 -7.37
CA GLY A 215 -6.88 -25.52 -7.06
C GLY A 215 -7.57 -26.68 -7.78
N VAL A 216 -6.80 -27.56 -8.42
CA VAL A 216 -7.31 -28.74 -9.12
C VAL A 216 -6.52 -29.95 -8.64
N ALA A 217 -7.13 -30.78 -7.81
CA ALA A 217 -6.52 -32.01 -7.32
C ALA A 217 -7.58 -33.00 -6.84
N PHE A 218 -7.44 -34.28 -7.15
CA PHE A 218 -8.32 -35.33 -6.64
C PHE A 218 -7.54 -36.59 -6.26
N SER A 219 -8.15 -37.40 -5.40
CA SER A 219 -7.69 -38.75 -5.10
C SER A 219 -8.86 -39.67 -4.80
N ALA A 220 -8.93 -40.82 -5.48
CA ALA A 220 -9.90 -41.88 -5.25
C ALA A 220 -9.21 -43.22 -5.01
N VAL A 221 -9.80 -44.06 -4.15
CA VAL A 221 -9.23 -45.32 -3.65
C VAL A 221 -10.25 -46.46 -3.57
N GLY A 222 -9.72 -47.68 -3.70
CA GLY A 222 -10.44 -48.94 -3.70
C GLY A 222 -11.21 -49.17 -4.99
N ILE A 223 -11.28 -50.41 -5.47
CA ILE A 223 -12.14 -50.78 -6.59
C ILE A 223 -13.56 -51.05 -6.06
N LEU A 224 -14.58 -50.62 -6.82
CA LEU A 224 -15.99 -50.89 -6.54
C LEU A 224 -16.26 -52.41 -6.45
N GLY A 225 -17.33 -52.82 -5.77
CA GLY A 225 -17.67 -54.26 -5.66
C GLY A 225 -16.71 -55.09 -4.80
N ASN A 226 -15.94 -54.46 -3.91
CA ASN A 226 -14.95 -55.09 -3.03
C ASN A 226 -13.74 -55.74 -3.72
N GLY A 227 -13.50 -55.48 -5.01
CA GLY A 227 -12.37 -56.08 -5.72
C GLY A 227 -12.44 -57.61 -5.76
N ASN A 228 -13.58 -58.11 -6.20
CA ASN A 228 -13.75 -59.47 -6.70
C ASN A 228 -14.38 -59.43 -8.10
N GLU A 229 -14.15 -58.34 -8.84
CA GLU A 229 -14.64 -58.21 -10.21
C GLU A 229 -13.76 -59.07 -11.12
N ASN A 230 -14.37 -60.12 -11.70
CA ASN A 230 -13.75 -60.89 -12.76
C ASN A 230 -13.53 -59.96 -13.94
N MET A 231 -12.27 -59.76 -14.29
CA MET A 231 -11.91 -58.94 -15.43
C MET A 231 -12.24 -59.68 -16.72
N SER A 232 -12.80 -58.97 -17.71
CA SER A 232 -13.07 -59.60 -19.01
C SER A 232 -11.76 -60.08 -19.64
N GLN A 233 -11.73 -61.34 -20.05
CA GLN A 233 -10.58 -61.89 -20.74
C GLN A 233 -10.43 -61.17 -22.09
N ASN A 234 -9.22 -60.66 -22.36
CA ASN A 234 -8.83 -60.04 -23.63
C ASN A 234 -9.49 -58.70 -24.00
N SER A 235 -10.38 -58.13 -23.17
CA SER A 235 -10.92 -56.77 -23.38
C SER A 235 -10.57 -55.82 -22.23
N TYR A 236 -10.48 -54.53 -22.55
CA TYR A 236 -10.26 -53.47 -21.56
C TYR A 236 -11.60 -53.06 -20.93
N VAL A 237 -11.62 -52.99 -19.60
CA VAL A 237 -12.76 -52.53 -18.81
C VAL A 237 -12.35 -51.27 -18.05
N LYS A 238 -13.23 -50.28 -18.02
CA LYS A 238 -13.01 -49.05 -17.25
C LYS A 238 -13.07 -49.34 -15.76
N LEU A 239 -12.08 -48.85 -15.02
CA LEU A 239 -12.02 -49.05 -13.57
C LEU A 239 -12.98 -48.10 -12.87
N ALA A 240 -13.73 -48.65 -11.91
CA ALA A 240 -14.56 -47.87 -10.99
C ALA A 240 -13.89 -47.81 -9.61
N PHE A 241 -13.52 -46.61 -9.17
CA PHE A 241 -12.99 -46.38 -7.82
C PHE A 241 -14.11 -46.06 -6.84
N ALA A 242 -14.11 -46.74 -5.70
CA ALA A 242 -15.23 -46.76 -4.76
C ALA A 242 -15.31 -45.52 -3.87
N ASN A 243 -14.18 -45.00 -3.39
CA ASN A 243 -14.16 -43.93 -2.39
C ASN A 243 -13.33 -42.75 -2.87
N GLU A 244 -13.90 -41.57 -2.85
CA GLU A 244 -13.16 -40.32 -2.99
C GLU A 244 -12.54 -39.94 -1.64
N VAL A 245 -11.24 -39.62 -1.64
CA VAL A 245 -10.51 -39.16 -0.46
C VAL A 245 -10.58 -37.64 -0.37
N TYR A 246 -10.36 -36.96 -1.50
CA TYR A 246 -10.54 -35.53 -1.68
C TYR A 246 -10.76 -35.21 -3.16
N ASP A 247 -11.43 -34.09 -3.45
CA ASP A 247 -11.59 -33.50 -4.78
C ASP A 247 -11.65 -31.96 -4.68
N VAL A 248 -10.46 -31.35 -4.75
CA VAL A 248 -10.29 -29.89 -4.81
C VAL A 248 -10.59 -29.44 -6.24
N GLY A 249 -11.62 -28.61 -6.38
CA GLY A 249 -12.11 -28.13 -7.68
C GLY A 249 -13.33 -28.89 -8.21
N SER A 250 -13.72 -29.99 -7.55
CA SER A 250 -14.89 -30.82 -7.92
C SER A 250 -14.82 -31.27 -9.38
N ASN A 251 -13.65 -31.75 -9.80
CA ASN A 251 -13.34 -32.11 -11.19
C ASN A 251 -13.21 -33.62 -11.41
N TYR A 252 -13.46 -34.43 -10.38
CA TYR A 252 -13.51 -35.87 -10.48
C TYR A 252 -14.94 -36.38 -10.32
N ASN A 253 -15.40 -37.16 -11.30
CA ASN A 253 -16.65 -37.88 -11.20
C ASN A 253 -16.43 -39.17 -10.41
N ASN A 254 -17.15 -39.36 -9.32
CA ASN A 254 -17.15 -40.59 -8.54
C ASN A 254 -17.82 -41.77 -9.30
N ALA A 255 -17.85 -42.95 -8.68
CA ALA A 255 -18.37 -44.16 -9.32
C ALA A 255 -19.88 -44.11 -9.66
N ALA A 256 -20.66 -43.22 -9.05
CA ALA A 256 -22.09 -43.07 -9.31
C ALA A 256 -22.41 -42.04 -10.41
N GLN A 257 -21.43 -41.24 -10.82
CA GLN A 257 -21.58 -40.18 -11.84
C GLN A 257 -21.23 -40.70 -13.24
N SER A 258 -21.57 -39.94 -14.29
CA SER A 258 -21.24 -40.27 -15.68
C SER A 258 -20.46 -39.13 -16.34
N PRO A 259 -19.30 -39.39 -16.97
CA PRO A 259 -18.59 -40.67 -17.00
C PRO A 259 -18.02 -41.03 -15.62
N HIS A 260 -18.26 -42.26 -15.15
CA HIS A 260 -17.85 -42.69 -13.80
C HIS A 260 -16.33 -42.74 -13.65
N SER A 261 -15.83 -42.46 -12.45
CA SER A 261 -14.41 -42.56 -12.10
C SER A 261 -13.49 -41.89 -13.12
N SER A 262 -13.83 -40.64 -13.46
CA SER A 262 -13.16 -39.88 -14.51
C SER A 262 -12.85 -38.48 -14.03
N PHE A 263 -11.65 -38.02 -14.31
CA PHE A 263 -11.27 -36.62 -14.11
C PHE A 263 -11.60 -35.82 -15.36
N ILE A 264 -12.16 -34.62 -15.21
CA ILE A 264 -12.47 -33.69 -16.29
C ILE A 264 -11.59 -32.46 -16.11
N ALA A 265 -10.67 -32.21 -17.03
CA ALA A 265 -9.76 -31.07 -16.94
C ALA A 265 -10.55 -29.75 -16.94
N PRO A 266 -10.50 -28.96 -15.86
CA PRO A 266 -11.26 -27.70 -15.79
C PRO A 266 -10.63 -26.58 -16.61
N LYS A 267 -9.35 -26.72 -16.98
CA LYS A 267 -8.52 -25.70 -17.64
C LYS A 267 -7.49 -26.36 -18.56
N ASN A 268 -6.89 -25.54 -19.42
CA ASN A 268 -5.68 -25.95 -20.13
C ASN A 268 -4.52 -25.98 -19.13
N GLY A 269 -3.60 -26.92 -19.28
CA GLY A 269 -2.41 -26.96 -18.44
C GLY A 269 -1.67 -28.30 -18.47
N ILE A 270 -0.62 -28.39 -17.66
CA ILE A 270 0.12 -29.61 -17.37
C ILE A 270 -0.42 -30.24 -16.10
N TYR A 271 -0.83 -31.49 -16.19
CA TYR A 271 -1.40 -32.28 -15.11
C TYR A 271 -0.51 -33.46 -14.78
N HIS A 272 -0.41 -33.79 -13.50
CA HIS A 272 0.23 -35.00 -13.02
C HIS A 272 -0.85 -36.03 -12.67
N PHE A 273 -0.67 -37.28 -13.10
CA PHE A 273 -1.55 -38.39 -12.71
C PHE A 273 -0.77 -39.57 -12.17
N LYS A 274 -1.37 -40.20 -11.16
CA LYS A 274 -0.90 -41.46 -10.59
C LYS A 274 -2.03 -42.46 -10.51
N VAL A 275 -1.80 -43.64 -11.08
CA VAL A 275 -2.70 -44.79 -10.99
C VAL A 275 -1.93 -45.94 -10.39
N ALA A 276 -2.52 -46.59 -9.40
CA ALA A 276 -2.01 -47.83 -8.85
C ALA A 276 -3.14 -48.85 -8.75
N VAL A 277 -2.96 -50.03 -9.33
CA VAL A 277 -3.98 -51.08 -9.29
C VAL A 277 -3.37 -52.35 -8.72
N GLN A 278 -4.08 -52.93 -7.76
CA GLN A 278 -3.75 -54.19 -7.12
C GLN A 278 -4.49 -55.34 -7.80
N TRP A 279 -3.79 -56.44 -7.99
CA TRP A 279 -4.26 -57.63 -8.70
C TRP A 279 -4.04 -58.87 -7.85
N LYS A 280 -4.90 -59.88 -8.03
CA LYS A 280 -4.72 -61.22 -7.45
C LYS A 280 -4.96 -62.28 -8.51
N ASP A 281 -4.02 -63.20 -8.63
CA ASP A 281 -4.26 -64.46 -9.34
C ASP A 281 -4.91 -65.45 -8.36
N GLN A 282 -6.07 -65.97 -8.72
CA GLN A 282 -6.84 -66.89 -7.89
C GLN A 282 -6.38 -68.35 -8.02
N THR A 283 -5.51 -68.67 -8.97
CA THR A 283 -5.19 -70.07 -9.34
C THR A 283 -3.72 -70.44 -9.40
N GLN A 284 -2.83 -69.47 -9.20
CA GLN A 284 -1.38 -69.70 -9.19
C GLN A 284 -0.87 -70.33 -10.50
N ASP A 285 -1.47 -69.95 -11.64
CA ASP A 285 -1.11 -70.51 -12.93
C ASP A 285 0.18 -69.84 -13.46
N ALA A 286 1.21 -70.66 -13.66
CA ALA A 286 2.58 -70.23 -13.94
C ALA A 286 2.79 -69.61 -15.34
N ASN A 287 1.77 -69.63 -16.20
CA ASN A 287 1.85 -69.17 -17.60
C ASN A 287 0.96 -67.95 -17.90
N LEU A 288 0.52 -67.21 -16.89
CA LEU A 288 -0.34 -66.05 -17.09
C LEU A 288 0.44 -64.81 -17.57
N TYR A 289 -0.05 -64.25 -18.66
CA TYR A 289 0.31 -62.94 -19.14
C TYR A 289 -0.12 -61.86 -18.13
N GLY A 290 0.81 -61.00 -17.70
CA GLY A 290 0.53 -60.03 -16.66
C GLY A 290 -0.58 -59.03 -17.02
N PRO A 291 -1.44 -58.65 -16.06
CA PRO A 291 -2.53 -57.72 -16.29
C PRO A 291 -1.99 -56.32 -16.63
N THR A 292 -2.80 -55.55 -17.35
CA THR A 292 -2.40 -54.28 -17.93
C THR A 292 -3.36 -53.18 -17.52
N ILE A 293 -2.82 -52.03 -17.12
CA ILE A 293 -3.58 -50.79 -16.95
C ILE A 293 -3.19 -49.79 -18.03
N ARG A 294 -4.14 -48.95 -18.41
CA ARG A 294 -3.92 -47.79 -19.27
C ARG A 294 -4.54 -46.56 -18.65
N LEU A 295 -3.86 -45.44 -18.81
CA LEU A 295 -4.43 -44.12 -18.65
C LEU A 295 -4.88 -43.63 -20.03
N GLN A 296 -6.15 -43.28 -20.15
CA GLN A 296 -6.75 -42.83 -21.41
C GLN A 296 -7.23 -41.40 -21.29
N GLN A 297 -7.04 -40.65 -22.37
CA GLN A 297 -7.61 -39.34 -22.58
C GLN A 297 -8.69 -39.45 -23.63
N THR A 298 -9.86 -38.89 -23.35
CA THR A 298 -10.90 -38.68 -24.35
C THR A 298 -11.04 -37.18 -24.60
N ARG A 299 -10.77 -36.77 -25.84
CA ARG A 299 -10.97 -35.40 -26.34
C ARG A 299 -12.02 -35.42 -27.45
N GLY A 300 -13.18 -34.82 -27.20
CA GLY A 300 -14.34 -34.97 -28.06
C GLY A 300 -14.74 -36.44 -28.21
N ASN A 301 -14.68 -36.97 -29.43
CA ASN A 301 -15.00 -38.38 -29.73
C ASN A 301 -13.76 -39.29 -29.86
N THR A 302 -12.56 -38.76 -29.62
CA THR A 302 -11.31 -39.52 -29.82
C THR A 302 -10.73 -39.91 -28.47
N THR A 303 -10.49 -41.21 -28.28
CA THR A 303 -9.78 -41.73 -27.11
C THR A 303 -8.36 -42.13 -27.48
N THR A 304 -7.38 -41.55 -26.78
CA THR A 304 -5.94 -41.83 -26.92
C THR A 304 -5.42 -42.51 -25.65
N ILE A 305 -4.38 -43.34 -25.81
CA ILE A 305 -3.68 -43.98 -24.69
C ILE A 305 -2.51 -43.07 -24.33
N LEU A 306 -2.53 -42.50 -23.14
CA LEU A 306 -1.45 -41.64 -22.66
C LEU A 306 -0.29 -42.46 -22.09
N ALA A 307 -0.61 -43.51 -21.33
CA ALA A 307 0.37 -44.41 -20.75
C ALA A 307 -0.22 -45.81 -20.57
N GLU A 308 0.66 -46.81 -20.61
CA GLU A 308 0.34 -48.21 -20.35
C GLU A 308 1.38 -48.80 -19.40
N ASN A 309 0.93 -49.59 -18.43
CA ASN A 309 1.81 -50.39 -17.59
C ASN A 309 1.28 -51.81 -17.49
N ARG A 310 2.19 -52.77 -17.62
CA ARG A 310 1.91 -54.20 -17.46
C ARG A 310 2.60 -54.72 -16.22
N ALA A 311 1.84 -55.33 -15.30
CA ALA A 311 2.42 -55.95 -14.12
C ALA A 311 3.26 -57.17 -14.49
N TRP A 312 4.36 -57.38 -13.78
CA TRP A 312 5.12 -58.64 -13.82
C TRP A 312 4.54 -59.64 -12.82
N VAL A 313 4.31 -60.87 -13.28
CA VAL A 313 3.72 -61.97 -12.52
C VAL A 313 4.85 -62.87 -12.02
N PHE A 314 5.00 -63.03 -10.70
CA PHE A 314 6.01 -63.88 -10.06
C PHE A 314 5.42 -65.18 -9.50
N LYS A 315 6.17 -66.28 -9.62
CA LYS A 315 5.74 -67.67 -9.32
C LYS A 315 5.39 -67.99 -7.85
N TRP A 316 5.68 -67.11 -6.88
CA TRP A 316 5.64 -67.46 -5.45
C TRP A 316 4.90 -66.44 -4.55
N GLY A 317 3.88 -65.76 -5.08
CA GLY A 317 3.05 -64.86 -4.26
C GLY A 317 1.95 -64.20 -5.06
N GLY A 318 0.71 -64.67 -4.86
CA GLY A 318 -0.45 -64.38 -5.70
C GLY A 318 -1.03 -62.95 -5.65
N GLY A 319 -0.22 -61.90 -5.54
CA GLY A 319 -0.71 -60.53 -5.72
C GLY A 319 0.31 -59.59 -6.36
N TYR A 320 -0.16 -58.77 -7.30
CA TYR A 320 0.68 -57.92 -8.16
C TYR A 320 0.17 -56.49 -8.16
N ARG A 321 1.06 -55.53 -8.45
CA ARG A 321 0.73 -54.13 -8.59
C ARG A 321 1.12 -53.62 -9.97
N SER A 322 0.22 -52.88 -10.61
CA SER A 322 0.55 -52.03 -11.76
C SER A 322 0.54 -50.58 -11.33
N CYS A 323 1.47 -49.77 -11.83
CA CYS A 323 1.49 -48.34 -11.60
C CYS A 323 1.76 -47.56 -12.88
N ILE A 324 1.07 -46.43 -13.02
CA ILE A 324 1.35 -45.38 -14.00
C ILE A 324 1.56 -44.10 -13.21
N GLU A 325 2.61 -43.36 -13.54
CA GLU A 325 2.88 -42.03 -13.05
C GLU A 325 3.37 -41.21 -14.23
N MET A 326 2.70 -40.09 -14.54
CA MET A 326 3.07 -39.27 -15.69
C MET A 326 2.55 -37.84 -15.56
N ASP A 327 3.25 -36.95 -16.27
CA ASP A 327 2.75 -35.61 -16.58
C ASP A 327 2.20 -35.60 -18.02
N CYS A 328 1.05 -34.95 -18.22
CA CYS A 328 0.48 -34.73 -19.55
C CYS A 328 -0.13 -33.34 -19.69
N GLN A 329 -0.11 -32.84 -20.92
CA GLN A 329 -0.84 -31.62 -21.27
C GLN A 329 -2.29 -31.94 -21.58
N LEU A 330 -3.22 -31.24 -20.93
CA LEU A 330 -4.65 -31.36 -21.17
C LEU A 330 -5.24 -30.01 -21.60
N GLU A 331 -6.33 -30.09 -22.35
CA GLU A 331 -7.21 -28.97 -22.66
C GLU A 331 -8.46 -29.03 -21.78
N GLN A 332 -9.09 -27.89 -21.57
CA GLN A 332 -10.35 -27.81 -20.84
C GLN A 332 -11.40 -28.76 -21.45
N GLY A 333 -11.98 -29.60 -20.61
CA GLY A 333 -12.97 -30.60 -21.00
C GLY A 333 -12.41 -31.97 -21.36
N ASP A 334 -11.08 -32.14 -21.43
CA ASP A 334 -10.48 -33.46 -21.61
C ASP A 334 -10.87 -34.40 -20.46
N ILE A 335 -11.25 -35.63 -20.80
CA ILE A 335 -11.66 -36.62 -19.81
C ILE A 335 -10.54 -37.64 -19.64
N ILE A 336 -10.00 -37.76 -18.43
CA ILE A 336 -9.02 -38.78 -18.07
C ILE A 336 -9.70 -39.90 -17.30
N ASN A 337 -9.49 -41.12 -17.76
CA ASN A 337 -9.95 -42.31 -17.08
C ASN A 337 -8.92 -43.43 -17.14
N THR A 338 -9.18 -44.47 -16.36
CA THR A 338 -8.31 -45.63 -16.27
C THR A 338 -9.05 -46.87 -16.73
N VAL A 339 -8.40 -47.65 -17.57
CA VAL A 339 -8.92 -48.94 -18.03
C VAL A 339 -7.92 -50.05 -17.71
N ALA A 340 -8.43 -51.25 -17.57
CA ALA A 340 -7.69 -52.41 -17.13
C ALA A 340 -8.06 -53.64 -17.96
N ARG A 341 -7.10 -54.51 -18.20
CA ARG A 341 -7.30 -55.80 -18.88
C ARG A 341 -6.54 -56.90 -18.15
N ALA A 342 -7.17 -58.06 -18.02
CA ALA A 342 -6.52 -59.28 -17.57
C ALA A 342 -6.36 -60.27 -18.72
N TYR A 343 -5.40 -61.18 -18.58
CA TYR A 343 -5.21 -62.32 -19.47
C TYR A 343 -5.41 -63.60 -18.66
N GLY A 344 -6.40 -64.42 -19.04
CA GLY A 344 -6.83 -65.59 -18.29
C GLY A 344 -8.07 -65.33 -17.43
N SER A 345 -8.84 -66.37 -17.17
CA SER A 345 -10.13 -66.32 -16.46
C SER A 345 -10.01 -66.16 -14.93
N GLN A 346 -8.80 -65.90 -14.40
CA GLN A 346 -8.47 -66.17 -13.00
C GLN A 346 -7.79 -64.98 -12.28
N ILE A 347 -7.70 -63.81 -12.93
CA ILE A 347 -7.15 -62.58 -12.35
C ILE A 347 -8.30 -61.65 -11.93
N VAL A 348 -8.32 -61.26 -10.65
CA VAL A 348 -9.26 -60.29 -10.10
C VAL A 348 -8.56 -59.01 -9.66
N LEU A 349 -9.27 -57.88 -9.76
CA LEU A 349 -8.86 -56.62 -9.15
C LEU A 349 -9.01 -56.74 -7.65
N LEU A 350 -8.06 -56.26 -6.84
CA LEU A 350 -8.21 -56.25 -5.39
C LEU A 350 -8.61 -54.87 -4.88
N ARG A 351 -9.54 -54.86 -3.91
CA ARG A 351 -9.75 -53.70 -3.04
C ARG A 351 -8.58 -53.54 -2.06
N LYS A 352 -8.02 -54.65 -1.59
CA LYS A 352 -6.96 -54.73 -0.57
C LYS A 352 -6.08 -55.96 -0.80
N GLN A 353 -4.75 -55.82 -0.71
CA GLN A 353 -3.82 -56.96 -0.69
C GLN A 353 -3.57 -57.40 0.76
N ALA A 354 -3.65 -58.70 1.04
CA ALA A 354 -3.55 -59.26 2.41
C ALA A 354 -2.15 -59.78 2.78
N PHE A 355 -1.21 -59.85 1.82
CA PHE A 355 0.08 -60.55 1.99
C PHE A 355 1.27 -59.63 2.29
N PHE A 356 1.12 -58.31 2.10
CA PHE A 356 2.12 -57.33 2.50
C PHE A 356 1.61 -56.57 3.74
N PRO A 357 2.49 -56.25 4.72
CA PRO A 357 2.10 -55.55 5.95
C PRO A 357 1.53 -54.14 5.70
N ASP A 358 1.67 -53.62 4.48
CA ASP A 358 1.17 -52.31 4.09
C ASP A 358 -0.25 -52.43 3.48
N ASN A 359 -1.20 -51.69 4.07
CA ASN A 359 -2.61 -51.55 3.66
C ASN A 359 -2.77 -50.85 2.28
N ILE A 360 -2.14 -51.34 1.20
CA ILE A 360 -2.14 -50.63 -0.09
C ILE A 360 -3.42 -50.96 -0.87
N GLN A 361 -4.30 -49.96 -1.03
CA GLN A 361 -5.48 -50.02 -1.90
C GLN A 361 -5.13 -49.58 -3.34
N SER A 362 -5.91 -50.05 -4.31
CA SER A 362 -5.89 -49.46 -5.66
C SER A 362 -6.29 -47.99 -5.59
N SER A 363 -5.63 -47.11 -6.33
CA SER A 363 -5.86 -45.67 -6.27
C SER A 363 -5.73 -44.99 -7.63
N PHE A 364 -6.42 -43.87 -7.79
CA PHE A 364 -6.26 -42.95 -8.90
C PHE A 364 -6.30 -41.51 -8.37
N SER A 365 -5.25 -40.75 -8.64
CA SER A 365 -5.12 -39.36 -8.23
C SER A 365 -4.52 -38.52 -9.34
N GLY A 366 -4.76 -37.22 -9.28
CA GLY A 366 -4.08 -36.26 -10.14
C GLY A 366 -4.29 -34.83 -9.69
N ASN A 367 -3.44 -33.93 -10.20
CA ASN A 367 -3.48 -32.51 -9.89
C ASN A 367 -2.97 -31.67 -11.06
N LEU A 368 -3.41 -30.41 -11.13
CA LEU A 368 -2.79 -29.41 -12.00
C LEU A 368 -1.42 -29.03 -11.43
N VAL A 369 -0.41 -29.01 -12.29
CA VAL A 369 0.97 -28.62 -11.96
C VAL A 369 1.23 -27.19 -12.42
N LEU A 370 0.78 -26.87 -13.63
CA LEU A 370 0.97 -25.57 -14.28
C LEU A 370 -0.20 -25.27 -15.20
N GLU A 371 -0.81 -24.09 -15.04
CA GLU A 371 -1.83 -23.54 -15.97
C GLU A 371 -1.19 -23.00 -17.24
#